data_AF-A0A7S0BAA0-F1
#
_entry.id   AF-A0A7S0BAA0-F1
#
_cell.length_a   1.000
_cell.length_b   1.000
_cell.length_c   1.000
_cell.angle_alpha   90.00
_cell.angle_beta   90.00
_cell.angle_gamma   90.00
#
_symmetry.space_group_name_H-M   'P 1'
#
loop_
_entity.id
_entity.type
_entity.pdbx_description
1 polymer ?
#
loop_
_entity_poly.entity_id
_entity_poly.type
_entity_poly.pdbx_seq_one_letter_code
_entity_poly.pdbx_strand_id
1 'polypeptide(L)'
;SDSGTSKEIGGVASLGFPGPARLELGGGNNFRWDLPVTASGGVYKLCWRPAGSSGDYGADVGELVIRGPVSGHLRSAAASLRLTVATFSGAVDDGGNATGSTASQMADRVMVLSSCAGQGMSSKVDGIPGVDGISQKLAAGASEFMWGSSFVSAVGGDYRLCWCAGHRSDGTPRTCRSSTDFVVDAGTLSLSGPLGGQQWTCAASRTCAIPHLLGVGLSTSDRL
;
A
#
# COMPACT_ATOMS: atom_id res chain seq x y z
N SER A 1 40.73 -11.28 4.51
CA SER A 1 40.49 -10.01 5.20
C SER A 1 39.33 -9.35 4.49
N ASP A 2 38.18 -9.36 5.16
CA ASP A 2 36.87 -9.18 4.56
C ASP A 2 36.63 -7.75 4.08
N SER A 3 35.84 -7.67 3.01
CA SER A 3 35.53 -6.49 2.21
C SER A 3 34.74 -5.44 2.98
N GLY A 4 35.23 -4.20 2.99
CA GLY A 4 34.51 -3.04 3.50
C GLY A 4 33.32 -2.69 2.60
N THR A 5 32.12 -2.90 3.10
CA THR A 5 30.90 -2.28 2.59
C THR A 5 30.72 -0.91 3.26
N SER A 6 30.58 0.11 2.42
CA SER A 6 30.39 1.50 2.77
C SER A 6 29.21 1.71 3.71
N LYS A 7 29.50 2.25 4.89
CA LYS A 7 28.53 2.73 5.86
C LYS A 7 27.98 4.06 5.34
N GLU A 8 26.86 4.05 4.62
CA GLU A 8 26.11 5.28 4.35
C GLU A 8 25.54 5.80 5.68
N ILE A 9 26.19 6.81 6.25
CA ILE A 9 25.66 7.63 7.33
C ILE A 9 25.46 9.02 6.72
N GLY A 10 24.22 9.34 6.36
CA GLY A 10 23.82 10.66 5.85
C GLY A 10 22.31 10.81 6.07
N GLY A 11 21.92 11.68 7.00
CA GLY A 11 20.63 11.64 7.70
C GLY A 11 19.44 12.18 6.91
N VAL A 12 19.06 11.52 5.81
CA VAL A 12 17.73 11.68 5.21
C VAL A 12 16.77 10.74 5.93
N ALA A 13 15.63 11.26 6.40
CA ALA A 13 14.61 10.42 6.99
C ALA A 13 14.17 9.35 5.97
N SER A 14 13.98 8.11 6.42
CA SER A 14 13.48 7.04 5.57
C SER A 14 12.17 7.46 4.88
N LEU A 15 11.94 6.93 3.68
CA LEU A 15 10.74 7.26 2.90
C LEU A 15 9.46 7.06 3.73
N GLY A 16 8.55 8.04 3.64
CA GLY A 16 7.29 8.04 4.38
C GLY A 16 7.36 8.64 5.78
N PHE A 17 8.54 9.05 6.26
CA PHE A 17 8.65 9.93 7.42
C PHE A 17 8.68 11.39 6.97
N PRO A 18 7.86 12.28 7.56
CA PRO A 18 7.74 13.68 7.11
C PRO A 18 8.90 14.58 7.59
N GLY A 19 10.08 14.01 7.82
CA GLY A 19 11.24 14.67 8.39
C GLY A 19 11.49 14.29 9.86
N PRO A 20 12.24 15.11 10.61
CA PRO A 20 12.58 14.79 11.99
C PRO A 20 11.42 15.03 12.96
N ALA A 21 11.25 14.13 13.94
CA ALA A 21 10.32 14.33 15.03
C ALA A 21 10.77 15.49 15.94
N ARG A 22 9.80 16.18 16.54
CA ARG A 22 10.02 17.30 17.46
C ARG A 22 9.60 16.92 18.87
N LEU A 23 10.35 17.40 19.86
CA LEU A 23 10.00 17.29 21.26
C LEU A 23 8.77 18.15 21.56
N GLU A 24 7.77 17.58 22.22
CA GLU A 24 6.59 18.32 22.67
C GLU A 24 6.90 19.16 23.92
N LEU A 25 6.68 20.46 23.84
CA LEU A 25 6.86 21.36 24.99
C LEU A 25 5.73 21.17 26.01
N GLY A 26 6.08 20.88 27.27
CA GLY A 26 5.14 20.76 28.39
C GLY A 26 4.48 19.39 28.56
N GLY A 27 4.84 18.38 27.75
CA GLY A 27 4.24 17.03 27.76
C GLY A 27 5.18 15.90 28.18
N GLY A 28 6.40 16.20 28.66
CA GLY A 28 7.45 15.21 28.97
C GLY A 28 8.47 15.03 27.84
N ASN A 29 9.20 13.90 27.84
CA ASN A 29 10.23 13.57 26.84
C ASN A 29 9.65 12.93 25.56
N ASN A 30 8.48 13.39 25.11
CA ASN A 30 7.76 12.81 23.98
C ASN A 30 8.14 13.50 22.67
N PHE A 31 8.49 12.71 21.66
CA PHE A 31 8.75 13.18 20.30
C PHE A 31 7.57 12.85 19.40
N ARG A 32 7.13 13.80 18.56
CA ARG A 32 6.13 13.54 17.50
C ARG A 32 6.52 14.11 16.15
N TRP A 33 5.95 13.52 15.11
CA TRP A 33 5.90 14.12 13.79
C TRP A 33 4.67 15.01 13.66
N ASP A 34 4.82 16.17 13.00
CA ASP A 34 3.72 17.11 12.77
C ASP A 34 2.78 16.64 11.64
N LEU A 35 3.25 15.71 10.80
CA LEU A 35 2.45 15.08 9.75
C LEU A 35 2.35 13.56 9.99
N PRO A 36 1.32 12.88 9.45
CA PRO A 36 1.20 11.44 9.54
C PRO A 36 2.40 10.73 8.91
N VAL A 37 2.89 9.68 9.57
CA VAL A 37 3.87 8.76 8.99
C VAL A 37 3.16 7.87 7.97
N THR A 38 3.68 7.85 6.74
CA THR A 38 3.21 7.02 5.61
C THR A 38 4.20 5.92 5.25
N ALA A 39 5.23 5.74 6.07
CA ALA A 39 6.22 4.70 5.94
C ALA A 39 5.56 3.32 5.96
N SER A 40 6.08 2.39 5.16
CA SER A 40 5.65 0.99 5.19
C SER A 40 5.97 0.35 6.55
N GLY A 41 5.31 -0.76 6.85
CA GLY A 41 5.66 -1.55 8.02
C GLY A 41 7.12 -1.99 7.97
N GLY A 42 7.82 -1.86 9.09
CA GLY A 42 9.22 -2.25 9.21
C GLY A 42 9.83 -1.81 10.53
N VAL A 43 11.09 -2.19 10.72
CA VAL A 43 11.91 -1.75 11.84
C VAL A 43 12.87 -0.66 11.34
N TYR A 44 12.80 0.52 11.95
CA TYR A 44 13.55 1.70 11.55
C TYR A 44 14.53 2.09 12.64
N LYS A 45 15.74 2.53 12.26
CA LYS A 45 16.70 3.07 13.22
C LYS A 45 16.33 4.50 13.60
N LEU A 46 16.35 4.80 14.89
CA LEU A 46 16.22 6.14 15.42
C LEU A 46 17.59 6.72 15.68
N CYS A 47 17.89 7.83 15.02
CA CYS A 47 19.15 8.55 15.21
C CYS A 47 18.87 9.91 15.87
N TRP A 48 19.79 10.32 16.75
CA TRP A 48 19.70 11.55 17.53
C TRP A 48 20.76 12.56 17.12
N ARG A 49 20.38 13.84 17.24
CA ARG A 49 21.32 14.97 17.26
C ARG A 49 20.93 16.00 18.31
N PRO A 50 21.90 16.67 18.96
CA PRO A 50 21.61 17.78 19.87
C PRO A 50 20.98 18.99 19.17
N ALA A 51 20.14 19.73 19.89
CA ALA A 51 19.57 20.99 19.41
C ALA A 51 20.68 22.01 19.10
N GLY A 52 20.48 22.82 18.05
CA GLY A 52 21.44 23.85 17.63
C GLY A 52 22.71 23.33 16.95
N SER A 53 22.89 22.02 16.81
CA SER A 53 24.00 21.45 16.05
C SER A 53 23.73 21.47 14.54
N SER A 54 24.78 21.76 13.76
CA SER A 54 24.81 21.56 12.30
C SER A 54 25.50 20.23 12.01
N GLY A 55 24.79 19.28 11.38
CA GLY A 55 25.34 17.97 11.04
C GLY A 55 24.29 16.85 11.04
N ASP A 56 24.76 15.63 10.76
CA ASP A 56 23.97 14.41 10.69
C ASP A 56 23.49 13.92 12.08
N TYR A 57 22.46 13.09 12.06
CA TYR A 57 21.97 12.38 13.24
C TYR A 57 22.91 11.21 13.56
N GLY A 58 23.85 11.43 14.48
CA GLY A 58 24.97 10.52 14.72
C GLY A 58 24.81 9.52 15.87
N ALA A 59 23.95 9.78 16.85
CA ALA A 59 23.78 8.90 18.01
C ALA A 59 22.63 7.91 17.79
N ASP A 60 22.88 6.62 17.96
CA ASP A 60 21.86 5.57 17.89
C ASP A 60 20.98 5.60 19.16
N VAL A 61 19.68 5.76 18.98
CA VAL A 61 18.68 5.78 20.05
C VAL A 61 18.06 4.40 20.24
N GLY A 62 18.06 3.57 19.20
CA GLY A 62 17.36 2.30 19.15
C GLY A 62 16.43 2.20 17.94
N GLU A 63 15.43 1.31 18.04
CA GLU A 63 14.57 0.94 16.93
C GLU A 63 13.13 1.44 17.12
N LEU A 64 12.52 1.85 16.01
CA LEU A 64 11.10 2.18 15.88
C LEU A 64 10.43 1.14 14.98
N VAL A 65 9.47 0.42 15.53
CA VAL A 65 8.61 -0.47 14.76
C VAL A 65 7.43 0.32 14.21
N ILE A 66 7.28 0.32 12.89
CA ILE A 66 6.03 0.73 12.24
C ILE A 66 5.20 -0.53 11.97
N ARG A 67 4.02 -0.59 12.60
CA ARG A 67 3.06 -1.67 12.37
C ARG A 67 2.29 -1.41 11.08
N GLY A 68 2.26 -2.42 10.21
CA GLY A 68 1.61 -2.34 8.91
C GLY A 68 2.27 -3.24 7.89
N PRO A 69 1.77 -3.26 6.64
CA PRO A 69 2.32 -4.08 5.57
C PRO A 69 3.71 -3.60 5.18
N VAL A 70 4.63 -4.53 4.98
CA VAL A 70 5.90 -4.22 4.30
C VAL A 70 5.61 -3.77 2.86
N SER A 71 6.52 -3.00 2.26
CA SER A 71 6.34 -2.53 0.87
C SER A 71 6.53 -3.66 -0.15
N GLY A 72 6.06 -3.45 -1.37
CA GLY A 72 6.42 -4.27 -2.52
C GLY A 72 5.61 -5.55 -2.70
N HIS A 73 4.47 -5.73 -2.02
CA HIS A 73 3.59 -6.85 -2.33
C HIS A 73 3.10 -6.76 -3.77
N LEU A 74 3.14 -7.89 -4.50
CA LEU A 74 2.53 -7.99 -5.82
C LEU A 74 1.27 -8.86 -5.74
N ARG A 75 0.20 -8.40 -6.36
CA ARG A 75 -1.07 -9.12 -6.48
C ARG A 75 -1.54 -9.05 -7.91
N SER A 76 -2.27 -10.08 -8.34
CA SER A 76 -2.84 -10.14 -9.68
C SER A 76 -4.35 -10.38 -9.58
N ALA A 77 -5.10 -9.74 -10.46
CA ALA A 77 -6.52 -9.97 -10.65
C ALA A 77 -6.85 -9.83 -12.13
N ALA A 78 -8.07 -10.16 -12.53
CA ALA A 78 -8.55 -9.93 -13.89
C ALA A 78 -9.82 -9.09 -13.92
N ALA A 79 -9.95 -8.27 -14.96
CA ALA A 79 -11.23 -7.67 -15.33
C ALA A 79 -12.27 -8.78 -15.56
N SER A 80 -13.53 -8.44 -15.30
CA SER A 80 -14.68 -9.35 -15.37
C SER A 80 -14.68 -10.50 -14.36
N LEU A 81 -13.75 -10.53 -13.40
CA LEU A 81 -13.74 -11.47 -12.26
C LEU A 81 -14.01 -10.74 -10.94
N ARG A 82 -14.27 -11.51 -9.87
CA ARG A 82 -14.36 -10.95 -8.51
C ARG A 82 -12.97 -10.58 -8.02
N LEU A 83 -12.87 -9.44 -7.35
CA LEU A 83 -11.62 -8.99 -6.77
C LEU A 83 -11.44 -9.55 -5.35
N THR A 84 -10.45 -10.42 -5.20
CA THR A 84 -9.89 -10.79 -3.90
C THR A 84 -8.39 -10.51 -3.88
N VAL A 85 -7.88 -10.13 -2.71
CA VAL A 85 -6.46 -9.85 -2.50
C VAL A 85 -6.02 -10.56 -1.23
N ALA A 86 -5.05 -11.47 -1.34
CA ALA A 86 -4.46 -12.13 -0.19
C ALA A 86 -3.89 -11.11 0.81
N THR A 87 -3.97 -11.42 2.10
CA THR A 87 -3.44 -10.61 3.21
C THR A 87 -1.95 -10.27 3.04
N PHE A 88 -1.50 -9.26 3.77
CA PHE A 88 -0.14 -8.75 3.67
C PHE A 88 0.73 -9.22 4.83
N SER A 89 1.98 -9.51 4.50
CA SER A 89 3.04 -9.72 5.47
C SER A 89 3.37 -8.39 6.15
N GLY A 90 3.58 -8.43 7.47
CA GLY A 90 3.94 -7.25 8.26
C GLY A 90 5.39 -7.25 8.72
N ALA A 91 5.75 -6.19 9.43
CA ALA A 91 6.99 -6.15 10.20
C ALA A 91 6.96 -7.22 11.29
N VAL A 92 8.07 -7.94 11.45
CA VAL A 92 8.24 -8.94 12.50
C VAL A 92 9.02 -8.29 13.65
N ASP A 93 8.43 -8.26 14.84
CA ASP A 93 9.06 -7.76 16.07
C ASP A 93 9.87 -8.90 16.71
N ASP A 94 11.06 -9.20 16.18
CA ASP A 94 11.81 -10.36 16.67
C ASP A 94 13.04 -10.02 17.49
N GLY A 95 12.84 -10.09 18.81
CA GLY A 95 13.81 -10.71 19.71
C GLY A 95 13.94 -12.24 19.51
N GLY A 96 13.66 -12.77 18.31
CA GLY A 96 14.00 -14.15 17.92
C GLY A 96 12.89 -15.21 17.97
N ASN A 97 11.61 -14.88 17.76
CA ASN A 97 10.60 -15.92 17.47
C ASN A 97 9.87 -15.65 16.16
N ALA A 98 10.61 -15.86 15.07
CA ALA A 98 10.17 -15.71 13.68
C ALA A 98 9.12 -16.75 13.30
N THR A 99 7.88 -16.51 13.72
CA THR A 99 6.70 -17.15 13.15
C THR A 99 5.66 -16.08 12.80
N GLY A 100 5.76 -15.54 11.58
CA GLY A 100 4.64 -14.98 10.82
C GLY A 100 3.76 -13.91 11.49
N SER A 101 4.26 -12.68 11.62
CA SER A 101 3.36 -11.54 11.85
C SER A 101 2.70 -11.11 10.52
N THR A 102 1.37 -11.14 10.48
CA THR A 102 0.61 -10.49 9.40
C THR A 102 0.41 -9.04 9.79
N ALA A 103 0.61 -8.13 8.83
CA ALA A 103 0.16 -6.75 8.99
C ALA A 103 -1.36 -6.67 9.08
N SER A 104 -2.00 -7.59 8.37
CA SER A 104 -3.44 -7.67 8.23
C SER A 104 -4.08 -8.17 9.51
N GLN A 105 -4.93 -7.32 10.10
CA GLN A 105 -5.71 -7.59 11.30
C GLN A 105 -7.21 -7.43 11.03
N MET A 106 -8.04 -7.94 11.92
CA MET A 106 -9.49 -7.76 11.79
C MET A 106 -9.85 -6.27 11.68
N ALA A 107 -10.84 -5.98 10.85
CA ALA A 107 -11.29 -4.61 10.52
C ALA A 107 -10.36 -3.76 9.65
N ASP A 108 -9.16 -4.24 9.30
CA ASP A 108 -8.35 -3.59 8.28
C ASP A 108 -9.09 -3.51 6.94
N ARG A 109 -8.72 -2.53 6.13
CA ARG A 109 -9.22 -2.36 4.77
C ARG A 109 -8.10 -2.04 3.81
N VAL A 110 -8.39 -2.31 2.54
CA VAL A 110 -7.53 -1.97 1.40
C VAL A 110 -8.37 -1.20 0.39
N MET A 111 -7.76 -0.19 -0.22
CA MET A 111 -8.35 0.54 -1.32
C MET A 111 -7.44 0.42 -2.55
N VAL A 112 -8.05 0.22 -3.72
CA VAL A 112 -7.32 0.26 -4.99
C VAL A 112 -7.31 1.70 -5.49
N LEU A 113 -6.13 2.28 -5.69
CA LEU A 113 -5.94 3.67 -6.08
C LEU A 113 -4.87 3.79 -7.19
N SER A 114 -4.83 4.92 -7.88
CA SER A 114 -3.69 5.25 -8.76
C SER A 114 -2.40 5.53 -7.98
N SER A 115 -2.54 6.08 -6.77
CA SER A 115 -1.47 6.30 -5.78
C SER A 115 -2.08 6.32 -4.38
N CYS A 116 -1.32 5.93 -3.36
CA CYS A 116 -1.79 6.00 -1.97
C CYS A 116 -1.85 7.43 -1.45
N ALA A 117 -2.72 7.68 -0.48
CA ALA A 117 -2.84 9.00 0.11
C ALA A 117 -1.52 9.43 0.77
N GLY A 118 -1.13 10.70 0.58
CA GLY A 118 0.14 11.22 1.11
C GLY A 118 1.36 11.02 0.19
N GLN A 119 1.22 10.28 -0.93
CA GLN A 119 2.25 10.12 -1.97
C GLN A 119 2.00 11.03 -3.19
N GLY A 120 1.15 12.06 -3.06
CA GLY A 120 0.82 13.01 -4.14
C GLY A 120 -0.66 12.97 -4.55
N MET A 121 -0.93 13.19 -5.84
CA MET A 121 -2.30 13.20 -6.37
C MET A 121 -2.83 11.77 -6.48
N SER A 122 -3.67 11.39 -5.51
CA SER A 122 -4.36 10.10 -5.46
C SER A 122 -5.73 10.23 -6.14
N SER A 123 -6.03 9.34 -7.09
CA SER A 123 -7.35 9.25 -7.75
C SER A 123 -7.98 7.89 -7.52
N LYS A 124 -9.30 7.90 -7.36
CA LYS A 124 -10.12 6.67 -7.37
C LYS A 124 -9.99 6.00 -8.75
N VAL A 125 -10.04 4.68 -8.76
CA VAL A 125 -10.00 3.87 -9.99
C VAL A 125 -11.43 3.44 -10.32
N ASP A 126 -11.94 3.92 -11.45
CA ASP A 126 -13.28 3.57 -11.91
C ASP A 126 -13.38 2.08 -12.25
N GLY A 127 -14.49 1.45 -11.86
CA GLY A 127 -14.75 0.04 -12.13
C GLY A 127 -14.13 -0.96 -11.15
N ILE A 128 -13.47 -0.49 -10.09
CA ILE A 128 -13.14 -1.35 -8.93
C ILE A 128 -14.42 -1.53 -8.08
N PRO A 129 -14.83 -2.77 -7.75
CA PRO A 129 -15.99 -3.02 -6.90
C PRO A 129 -15.85 -2.45 -5.48
N GLY A 130 -16.92 -2.49 -4.68
CA GLY A 130 -16.93 -1.92 -3.33
C GLY A 130 -17.20 -0.41 -3.32
N VAL A 131 -17.60 0.11 -2.16
CA VAL A 131 -17.91 1.54 -2.03
C VAL A 131 -16.61 2.32 -2.23
N ASP A 132 -16.56 3.13 -3.29
CA ASP A 132 -15.38 3.91 -3.70
C ASP A 132 -14.12 3.06 -4.01
N GLY A 133 -14.24 1.77 -4.30
CA GLY A 133 -13.07 0.90 -4.48
C GLY A 133 -12.40 0.48 -3.17
N ILE A 134 -13.13 0.57 -2.05
CA ILE A 134 -12.68 0.13 -0.72
C ILE A 134 -13.14 -1.31 -0.46
N SER A 135 -12.23 -2.15 0.04
CA SER A 135 -12.51 -3.54 0.41
C SER A 135 -13.49 -3.59 1.58
N GLN A 136 -14.16 -4.72 1.75
CA GLN A 136 -14.78 -5.09 3.02
C GLN A 136 -13.73 -5.10 4.14
N LYS A 137 -14.22 -4.96 5.38
CA LYS A 137 -13.39 -5.16 6.57
C LYS A 137 -12.85 -6.59 6.53
N LEU A 138 -11.55 -6.76 6.80
CA LEU A 138 -11.00 -8.09 6.97
C LEU A 138 -11.71 -8.78 8.14
N ALA A 139 -12.29 -9.95 7.88
CA ALA A 139 -12.94 -10.75 8.90
C ALA A 139 -11.89 -11.44 9.79
N ALA A 140 -12.28 -11.83 11.00
CA ALA A 140 -11.40 -12.58 11.89
C ALA A 140 -11.00 -13.92 11.23
N GLY A 141 -9.69 -14.18 11.16
CA GLY A 141 -9.14 -15.41 10.54
C GLY A 141 -9.18 -15.45 9.01
N ALA A 142 -9.62 -14.38 8.34
CA ALA A 142 -9.60 -14.32 6.88
C ALA A 142 -8.17 -14.18 6.33
N SER A 143 -7.90 -14.85 5.21
CA SER A 143 -6.64 -14.78 4.46
C SER A 143 -6.70 -13.86 3.23
N GLU A 144 -7.86 -13.24 2.96
CA GLU A 144 -8.06 -12.35 1.82
C GLU A 144 -8.99 -11.17 2.13
N PHE A 145 -8.70 -10.04 1.50
CA PHE A 145 -9.59 -8.89 1.36
C PHE A 145 -10.51 -9.10 0.16
N MET A 146 -11.76 -8.67 0.28
CA MET A 146 -12.79 -8.82 -0.77
C MET A 146 -13.45 -7.47 -1.04
N TRP A 147 -13.84 -7.20 -2.29
CA TRP A 147 -14.58 -5.97 -2.67
C TRP A 147 -16.07 -6.23 -2.95
N GLY A 148 -16.63 -7.29 -2.35
CA GLY A 148 -18.02 -7.69 -2.53
C GLY A 148 -18.21 -8.73 -3.64
N SER A 149 -19.42 -8.81 -4.19
CA SER A 149 -19.84 -9.84 -5.15
C SER A 149 -19.81 -9.41 -6.62
N SER A 150 -19.70 -8.10 -6.89
CA SER A 150 -19.64 -7.55 -8.23
C SER A 150 -18.30 -7.85 -8.91
N PHE A 151 -18.31 -7.94 -10.24
CA PHE A 151 -17.12 -8.13 -11.04
C PHE A 151 -16.38 -6.81 -11.26
N VAL A 152 -15.05 -6.90 -11.43
CA VAL A 152 -14.21 -5.77 -11.81
C VAL A 152 -14.54 -5.33 -13.23
N SER A 153 -14.87 -4.05 -13.42
CA SER A 153 -15.04 -3.43 -14.75
C SER A 153 -13.94 -2.41 -15.08
N ALA A 154 -12.96 -2.25 -14.18
CA ALA A 154 -11.78 -1.45 -14.44
C ALA A 154 -10.98 -2.02 -15.62
N VAL A 155 -10.34 -1.14 -16.37
CA VAL A 155 -9.47 -1.49 -17.50
C VAL A 155 -8.18 -2.15 -17.01
N GLY A 156 -7.55 -2.96 -17.84
CA GLY A 156 -6.26 -3.58 -17.51
C GLY A 156 -5.18 -2.54 -17.22
N GLY A 157 -4.30 -2.82 -16.27
CA GLY A 157 -3.25 -1.90 -15.82
C GLY A 157 -2.71 -2.22 -14.44
N ASP A 158 -1.72 -1.43 -14.00
CA ASP A 158 -1.13 -1.52 -12.67
C ASP A 158 -1.72 -0.44 -11.75
N TYR A 159 -2.17 -0.86 -10.57
CA TYR A 159 -2.77 -0.01 -9.54
C TYR A 159 -2.08 -0.19 -8.20
N ARG A 160 -2.27 0.74 -7.26
CA ARG A 160 -1.74 0.66 -5.90
C ARG A 160 -2.72 0.01 -4.94
N LEU A 161 -2.21 -0.83 -4.06
CA LEU A 161 -2.93 -1.40 -2.93
C LEU A 161 -2.59 -0.59 -1.69
N CYS A 162 -3.52 0.28 -1.31
CA CYS A 162 -3.33 1.21 -0.21
C CYS A 162 -4.05 0.69 1.02
N TRP A 163 -3.34 0.56 2.13
CA TRP A 163 -3.82 -0.08 3.35
C TRP A 163 -4.21 0.97 4.41
N CYS A 164 -5.22 0.62 5.19
CA CYS A 164 -5.64 1.37 6.37
C CYS A 164 -5.92 0.40 7.53
N ALA A 165 -5.30 0.70 8.67
CA ALA A 165 -5.51 -0.03 9.92
C ALA A 165 -6.95 0.10 10.41
N GLY A 166 -7.55 -1.02 10.82
CA GLY A 166 -8.87 -1.08 11.44
C GLY A 166 -8.93 -0.49 12.85
N HIS A 167 -7.80 0.00 13.37
CA HIS A 167 -7.65 0.59 14.70
C HIS A 167 -6.77 1.86 14.64
N ARG A 168 -6.89 2.71 15.65
CA ARG A 168 -6.00 3.86 15.89
C ARG A 168 -4.85 3.45 16.80
N SER A 169 -3.87 4.35 16.96
CA SER A 169 -2.72 4.16 17.85
C SER A 169 -3.09 3.94 19.32
N ASP A 170 -4.26 4.42 19.76
CA ASP A 170 -4.82 4.21 21.10
C ASP A 170 -5.62 2.90 21.24
N GLY A 171 -5.64 2.07 20.19
CA GLY A 171 -6.42 0.83 20.14
C GLY A 171 -7.91 1.00 19.83
N THR A 172 -8.40 2.24 19.67
CA THR A 172 -9.82 2.47 19.34
C THR A 172 -10.13 2.08 17.89
N PRO A 173 -11.34 1.58 17.59
CA PRO A 173 -11.70 1.19 16.23
C PRO A 173 -11.63 2.36 15.24
N ARG A 174 -11.05 2.11 14.07
CA ARG A 174 -11.05 3.00 12.90
C ARG A 174 -11.85 2.36 11.78
N THR A 175 -12.57 3.17 11.01
CA THR A 175 -13.52 2.64 10.00
C THR A 175 -13.02 2.69 8.55
N CYS A 176 -11.97 3.46 8.27
CA CYS A 176 -11.34 3.62 6.94
C CYS A 176 -12.38 3.85 5.84
N ARG A 177 -12.90 5.07 5.73
CA ARG A 177 -14.06 5.39 4.86
C ARG A 177 -13.73 6.36 3.74
N SER A 178 -12.62 7.08 3.84
CA SER A 178 -12.18 8.05 2.83
C SER A 178 -10.90 7.57 2.17
N SER A 179 -10.66 7.94 0.91
CA SER A 179 -9.38 7.67 0.23
C SER A 179 -8.18 8.21 1.01
N THR A 180 -8.36 9.33 1.71
CA THR A 180 -7.35 9.95 2.58
C THR A 180 -6.97 9.09 3.80
N ASP A 181 -7.75 8.05 4.14
CA ASP A 181 -7.41 7.13 5.22
C ASP A 181 -6.34 6.09 4.79
N PHE A 182 -6.20 5.84 3.49
CA PHE A 182 -5.37 4.78 2.92
C PHE A 182 -3.99 5.32 2.51
N VAL A 183 -3.17 5.60 3.52
CA VAL A 183 -1.88 6.29 3.36
C VAL A 183 -0.68 5.34 3.24
N VAL A 184 -0.84 4.07 3.63
CA VAL A 184 0.26 3.10 3.61
C VAL A 184 0.23 2.33 2.30
N ASP A 185 1.32 2.38 1.56
CA ASP A 185 1.48 1.63 0.32
C ASP A 185 1.90 0.18 0.63
N ALA A 186 0.95 -0.74 0.47
CA ALA A 186 1.19 -2.17 0.68
C ALA A 186 1.83 -2.81 -0.56
N GLY A 187 1.61 -2.26 -1.76
CA GLY A 187 2.11 -2.84 -3.00
C GLY A 187 1.29 -2.53 -4.25
N THR A 188 1.43 -3.40 -5.25
CA THR A 188 0.85 -3.22 -6.60
C THR A 188 -0.17 -4.32 -6.90
N LEU A 189 -1.27 -3.93 -7.54
CA LEU A 189 -2.25 -4.81 -8.17
C LEU A 189 -2.09 -4.73 -9.69
N SER A 190 -1.62 -5.82 -10.31
CA SER A 190 -1.63 -6.00 -11.76
C SER A 190 -2.99 -6.56 -12.19
N LEU A 191 -3.80 -5.75 -12.86
CA LEU A 191 -5.11 -6.15 -13.37
C LEU A 191 -4.99 -6.56 -14.84
N SER A 192 -5.20 -7.84 -15.15
CA SER A 192 -5.24 -8.32 -16.52
C SER A 192 -6.56 -7.96 -17.19
N GLY A 193 -6.50 -7.46 -18.41
CA GLY A 193 -7.66 -7.06 -19.20
C GLY A 193 -7.32 -6.07 -20.31
N PRO A 194 -8.30 -5.70 -21.15
CA PRO A 194 -8.12 -4.72 -22.21
C PRO A 194 -7.81 -3.32 -21.66
N LEU A 195 -7.03 -2.53 -22.41
CA LEU A 195 -6.93 -1.09 -22.15
C LEU A 195 -8.23 -0.37 -22.56
N GLY A 196 -8.57 0.71 -21.85
CA GLY A 196 -9.76 1.52 -22.13
C GLY A 196 -9.63 2.39 -23.39
N GLY A 197 -10.77 2.85 -23.91
CA GLY A 197 -10.83 3.89 -24.95
C GLY A 197 -10.46 3.44 -26.37
N GLN A 198 -10.27 2.14 -26.59
CA GLN A 198 -9.98 1.59 -27.91
C GLN A 198 -11.26 1.50 -28.76
N GLN A 199 -11.12 1.70 -30.07
CA GLN A 199 -12.24 1.73 -31.00
C GLN A 199 -11.93 0.95 -32.27
N TRP A 200 -12.94 0.24 -32.78
CA TRP A 200 -12.89 -0.46 -34.06
C TRP A 200 -14.20 -0.23 -34.80
N THR A 201 -14.15 -0.33 -36.13
CA THR A 201 -15.34 -0.25 -36.98
C THR A 201 -15.38 -1.47 -37.88
N CYS A 202 -16.57 -2.05 -38.03
CA CYS A 202 -16.82 -3.14 -38.96
C CYS A 202 -18.10 -2.89 -39.75
N ALA A 203 -18.19 -3.50 -40.94
CA ALA A 203 -19.40 -3.46 -41.73
C ALA A 203 -20.36 -4.57 -41.30
N ALA A 204 -21.66 -4.25 -41.22
CA ALA A 204 -22.70 -5.25 -41.00
C ALA A 204 -22.66 -6.33 -42.09
N SER A 205 -23.01 -7.57 -41.73
CA SER A 205 -23.02 -8.74 -42.63
C SER A 205 -21.65 -9.10 -43.24
N ARG A 206 -20.54 -8.66 -42.65
CA ARG A 206 -19.18 -9.09 -42.99
C ARG A 206 -18.50 -9.71 -41.77
N THR A 207 -17.52 -10.58 -42.01
CA THR A 207 -16.65 -11.07 -40.93
C THR A 207 -15.87 -9.91 -40.33
N CYS A 208 -16.06 -9.69 -39.03
CA CYS A 208 -15.36 -8.65 -38.28
C CYS A 208 -14.06 -9.23 -37.69
N ALA A 209 -12.98 -8.46 -37.74
CA ALA A 209 -11.76 -8.72 -37.01
C ALA A 209 -11.43 -7.49 -36.17
N ILE A 210 -10.97 -7.71 -34.94
CA ILE A 210 -10.47 -6.68 -34.03
C ILE A 210 -8.94 -6.78 -34.05
N PRO A 211 -8.26 -6.04 -34.93
CA PRO A 211 -6.80 -6.07 -34.99
C PRO A 211 -6.22 -5.31 -33.79
N HIS A 212 -5.09 -5.80 -33.28
CA HIS A 212 -4.23 -5.11 -32.31
C HIS A 212 -4.95 -4.66 -31.03
N LEU A 213 -5.80 -5.50 -30.44
CA LEU A 213 -6.34 -5.26 -29.10
C LEU A 213 -5.17 -5.09 -28.11
N LEU A 214 -5.09 -3.92 -27.48
CA LEU A 214 -4.14 -3.62 -26.42
C LEU A 214 -4.71 -4.01 -25.06
N GLY A 215 -3.86 -4.52 -24.18
CA GLY A 215 -4.26 -4.96 -22.85
C GLY A 215 -3.08 -5.48 -22.06
N VAL A 216 -3.33 -5.76 -20.78
CA VAL A 216 -2.38 -6.39 -19.87
C VAL A 216 -2.76 -7.86 -19.72
N GLY A 217 -1.79 -8.77 -19.87
CA GLY A 217 -2.01 -10.20 -19.63
C GLY A 217 -2.96 -10.89 -20.61
N LEU A 218 -3.10 -10.37 -21.84
CA LEU A 218 -3.94 -10.99 -22.87
C LEU A 218 -3.42 -12.38 -23.26
N SER A 219 -4.34 -13.33 -23.41
CA SER A 219 -4.04 -14.72 -23.79
C SER A 219 -4.92 -15.22 -24.94
N THR A 220 -4.48 -16.30 -25.61
CA THR A 220 -5.26 -16.96 -26.67
C THR A 220 -6.56 -17.61 -26.18
N SER A 221 -6.70 -17.78 -24.87
CA SER A 221 -7.91 -18.34 -24.24
C SER A 221 -8.96 -17.28 -23.94
N ASP A 222 -8.65 -15.99 -24.10
CA ASP A 222 -9.56 -14.89 -23.82
C ASP A 222 -10.64 -14.76 -24.91
N ARG A 223 -11.80 -14.18 -24.56
CA ARG A 223 -12.98 -14.05 -25.46
C ARG A 223 -13.59 -12.65 -25.33
N LEU A 224 -14.20 -12.16 -26.43
CA LEU A 224 -14.95 -10.90 -26.53
C LEU A 224 -16.41 -11.18 -26.86
#